data_AF-A0A6C2UNS6-F1
#
_entry.id   AF-A0A6C2UNS6-F1
#
_cell.length_a   1.000
_cell.length_b   1.000
_cell.length_c   1.000
_cell.angle_alpha   90.00
_cell.angle_beta   90.00
_cell.angle_gamma   90.00
#
_symmetry.space_group_name_H-M   'P 1'
#
loop_
_entity.id
_entity.type
_entity.pdbx_description
1 polymer ?
#
loop_
_entity_poly.entity_id
_entity_poly.type
_entity_poly.pdbx_seq_one_letter_code
_entity_poly.pdbx_strand_id
1 'polypeptide(L)'
;MDNEFTDMGKELVEQSKEVSTARGIMDELFPYIYVASRRMSLRAISRWLEENKNVKISHVSISKALKDSESYFIKVLEEIVPPARFLADQGEISIETILFDADALDYVIQTKFRQQPEPNDKAGWTLYYEGDTAGYILENCWFNLPEEFRAECKRFGQIINEEDYDEEGFVRLNHNSEASENEVEHAE
;
A
#
# COMPACT_ATOMS: atom_id res chain seq x y z
N MET A 1 -18.69 -20.78 42.82
CA MET A 1 -18.93 -19.35 42.51
C MET A 1 -17.94 -19.03 41.40
N ASP A 2 -18.17 -19.54 40.19
CA ASP A 2 -17.09 -19.64 39.19
C ASP A 2 -17.59 -19.25 37.78
N ASN A 3 -18.22 -18.09 37.68
CA ASN A 3 -18.67 -17.56 36.37
C ASN A 3 -18.24 -16.12 36.10
N GLU A 4 -17.84 -15.35 37.12
CA GLU A 4 -17.48 -13.94 36.95
C GLU A 4 -16.19 -13.77 36.12
N PHE A 5 -15.16 -14.59 36.37
CA PHE A 5 -13.91 -14.56 35.58
C PHE A 5 -14.08 -15.12 34.16
N THR A 6 -15.01 -16.07 33.97
CA THR A 6 -15.32 -16.64 32.67
C THR A 6 -16.11 -15.66 31.81
N ASP A 7 -17.03 -14.90 32.41
CA ASP A 7 -17.82 -13.88 31.74
C ASP A 7 -16.95 -12.65 31.42
N MET A 8 -16.07 -12.21 32.34
CA MET A 8 -15.03 -11.20 32.03
C MET A 8 -14.09 -11.67 30.91
N GLY A 9 -13.69 -12.95 30.91
CA GLY A 9 -12.85 -13.51 29.87
C GLY A 9 -13.52 -13.55 28.50
N LYS A 10 -14.83 -13.85 28.45
CA LYS A 10 -15.62 -13.79 27.22
C LYS A 10 -15.80 -12.36 26.73
N GLU A 11 -16.12 -11.43 27.62
CA GLU A 11 -16.26 -10.00 27.30
C GLU A 11 -14.94 -9.42 26.77
N LEU A 12 -13.79 -9.84 27.33
CA LEU A 12 -12.47 -9.49 26.83
C LEU A 12 -12.20 -10.05 25.43
N VAL A 13 -12.62 -11.30 25.16
CA VAL A 13 -12.50 -11.93 23.84
C VAL A 13 -13.45 -11.28 22.82
N GLU A 14 -14.67 -10.95 23.22
CA GLU A 14 -15.67 -10.25 22.40
C GLU A 14 -15.16 -8.84 22.01
N GLN A 15 -14.65 -8.08 22.97
CA GLN A 15 -14.05 -6.77 22.70
C GLN A 15 -12.75 -6.88 21.89
N SER A 16 -11.95 -7.94 22.08
CA SER A 16 -10.77 -8.18 21.25
C SER A 16 -11.13 -8.47 19.78
N LYS A 17 -12.33 -9.02 19.53
CA LYS A 17 -12.87 -9.23 18.19
C LYS A 17 -13.45 -7.95 17.58
N GLU A 18 -13.98 -7.02 18.36
CA GLU A 18 -14.32 -5.68 17.87
C GLU A 18 -13.07 -4.82 17.56
N VAL A 19 -11.96 -5.10 18.24
CA VAL A 19 -10.62 -4.58 17.86
C VAL A 19 -10.05 -5.32 16.63
N SER A 20 -10.68 -6.41 16.18
CA SER A 20 -10.19 -7.26 15.05
C SER A 20 -10.60 -6.79 13.65
N THR A 21 -11.19 -5.60 13.49
CA THR A 21 -11.07 -4.84 12.23
C THR A 21 -9.69 -4.16 12.11
N ALA A 22 -8.77 -4.44 13.03
CA ALA A 22 -7.34 -4.14 12.89
C ALA A 22 -6.63 -4.99 11.80
N ARG A 23 -7.26 -5.12 10.64
CA ARG A 23 -6.59 -5.24 9.36
C ARG A 23 -6.62 -3.84 8.70
N GLY A 24 -6.02 -2.78 9.21
CA GLY A 24 -5.27 -2.51 10.43
C GLY A 24 -5.17 -1.01 10.48
N ILE A 25 -5.70 -0.33 11.50
CA ILE A 25 -5.54 1.13 11.60
C ILE A 25 -4.06 1.56 11.44
N MET A 26 -3.13 0.65 11.77
CA MET A 26 -1.73 0.79 11.42
C MET A 26 -1.45 0.76 9.91
N ASP A 27 -1.97 -0.21 9.16
CA ASP A 27 -1.81 -0.30 7.69
C ASP A 27 -2.30 1.00 7.01
N GLU A 28 -3.49 1.48 7.37
CA GLU A 28 -4.07 2.72 6.80
C GLU A 28 -3.28 3.97 7.20
N LEU A 29 -2.83 4.06 8.44
CA LEU A 29 -2.09 5.21 8.94
C LEU A 29 -0.59 5.15 8.63
N PHE A 30 -0.08 3.98 8.21
CA PHE A 30 1.36 3.76 8.04
C PHE A 30 2.01 4.80 7.13
N PRO A 31 1.45 5.15 5.95
CA PRO A 31 2.06 6.16 5.09
C PRO A 31 2.30 7.50 5.79
N TYR A 32 1.33 7.93 6.61
CA TYR A 32 1.38 9.17 7.37
C TYR A 32 2.32 9.07 8.57
N ILE A 33 2.28 7.94 9.29
CA ILE A 33 3.15 7.65 10.43
C ILE A 33 4.62 7.60 9.99
N TYR A 34 4.89 6.96 8.85
CA TYR A 34 6.22 6.87 8.26
C TYR A 34 6.81 8.26 8.02
N VAL A 35 6.07 9.13 7.33
CA VAL A 35 6.51 10.51 7.06
C VAL A 35 6.63 11.32 8.34
N ALA A 36 5.66 11.21 9.27
CA ALA A 36 5.71 11.91 10.54
C ALA A 36 6.92 11.50 11.40
N SER A 37 7.30 10.22 11.38
CA SER A 37 8.43 9.69 12.16
C SER A 37 9.78 10.33 11.81
N ARG A 38 9.90 10.91 10.61
CA ARG A 38 11.09 11.64 10.17
C ARG A 38 11.25 13.01 10.86
N ARG A 39 10.16 13.54 11.43
CA ARG A 39 10.08 14.89 12.01
C ARG A 39 9.67 14.89 13.48
N MET A 40 9.08 13.79 13.96
CA MET A 40 8.49 13.68 15.28
C MET A 40 8.89 12.37 15.97
N SER A 41 9.07 12.43 17.29
CA SER A 41 9.28 11.21 18.08
C SER A 41 8.03 10.32 18.09
N LEU A 42 8.20 9.01 18.19
CA LEU A 42 7.08 8.05 18.20
C LEU A 42 6.11 8.28 19.37
N ARG A 43 6.62 8.78 20.51
CA ARG A 43 5.78 9.18 21.64
C ARG A 43 4.92 10.39 21.31
N ALA A 44 5.47 11.37 20.58
CA ALA A 44 4.71 12.54 20.13
C ALA A 44 3.63 12.16 19.11
N ILE A 45 3.93 11.25 18.17
CA ILE A 45 2.95 10.75 17.19
C ILE A 45 1.82 9.99 17.90
N SER A 46 2.18 9.04 18.78
CA SER A 46 1.23 8.27 19.59
C SER A 46 0.30 9.18 20.40
N ARG A 47 0.88 10.17 21.11
CA ARG A 47 0.13 11.17 21.89
C ARG A 47 -0.77 12.03 21.00
N TRP A 48 -0.28 12.48 19.85
CA TRP A 48 -1.06 13.32 18.93
C TRP A 48 -2.27 12.58 18.38
N LEU A 49 -2.11 11.30 17.99
CA LEU A 49 -3.18 10.44 17.50
C LEU A 49 -4.27 10.25 18.57
N GLU A 50 -3.87 10.03 19.82
CA GLU A 50 -4.81 9.87 20.92
C GLU A 50 -5.55 11.19 21.23
N GLU A 51 -4.82 12.30 21.41
CA GLU A 51 -5.38 13.58 21.83
C GLU A 51 -6.26 14.25 20.75
N ASN A 52 -5.90 14.12 19.47
CA ASN A 52 -6.56 14.87 18.38
C ASN A 52 -7.50 14.03 17.54
N LYS A 53 -7.28 12.70 17.49
CA LYS A 53 -8.02 11.79 16.61
C LYS A 53 -8.73 10.66 17.37
N ASN A 54 -8.57 10.59 18.70
CA ASN A 54 -9.09 9.50 19.53
C ASN A 54 -8.61 8.11 19.04
N VAL A 55 -7.40 8.06 18.46
CA VAL A 55 -6.79 6.85 17.92
C VAL A 55 -5.68 6.39 18.86
N LYS A 56 -5.88 5.23 19.50
CA LYS A 56 -4.91 4.67 20.46
C LYS A 56 -3.94 3.72 19.77
N ILE A 57 -2.79 4.24 19.36
CA ILE A 57 -1.67 3.44 18.85
C ILE A 57 -0.47 3.69 19.76
N SER A 58 0.06 2.63 20.36
CA SER A 58 1.23 2.74 21.23
C SER A 58 2.49 3.08 20.42
N HIS A 59 3.38 3.88 20.98
CA HIS A 59 4.70 4.16 20.38
C HIS A 59 5.52 2.87 20.13
N VAL A 60 5.29 1.80 20.89
CA VAL A 60 5.92 0.48 20.68
C VAL A 60 5.37 -0.17 19.41
N SER A 61 4.07 -0.10 19.17
CA SER A 61 3.44 -0.58 17.94
C SER A 61 3.95 0.18 16.72
N ILE A 62 4.04 1.51 16.81
CA ILE A 62 4.62 2.36 15.76
C ILE A 62 6.08 1.93 15.50
N SER A 63 6.87 1.73 16.54
CA SER A 63 8.26 1.31 16.39
C SER A 63 8.40 -0.04 15.69
N LYS A 64 7.48 -0.99 15.95
CA LYS A 64 7.46 -2.29 15.26
C LYS A 64 7.11 -2.12 13.79
N ALA A 65 6.09 -1.34 13.47
CA ALA A 65 5.69 -1.06 12.09
C ALA A 65 6.82 -0.42 11.28
N LEU A 66 7.54 0.56 11.86
CA LEU A 66 8.68 1.20 11.18
C LEU A 66 9.86 0.25 10.97
N LYS A 67 10.07 -0.73 11.87
CA LYS A 67 11.11 -1.76 11.69
C LYS A 67 10.76 -2.72 10.56
N ASP A 68 9.49 -2.97 10.35
CA ASP A 68 8.95 -3.81 9.27
C ASP A 68 8.36 -2.95 8.13
N SER A 69 8.95 -1.78 7.86
CA SER A 69 8.36 -0.81 6.93
C SER A 69 8.17 -1.35 5.51
N GLU A 70 9.06 -2.24 5.08
CA GLU A 70 9.01 -2.87 3.76
C GLU A 70 7.68 -3.61 3.51
N SER A 71 7.16 -4.33 4.50
CA SER A 71 5.90 -5.07 4.35
C SER A 71 4.73 -4.13 4.07
N TYR A 72 4.73 -2.93 4.65
CA TYR A 72 3.70 -1.92 4.41
C TYR A 72 3.85 -1.26 3.04
N PHE A 73 5.08 -1.01 2.58
CA PHE A 73 5.31 -0.51 1.22
C PHE A 73 4.83 -1.51 0.17
N ILE A 74 5.15 -2.79 0.34
CA ILE A 74 4.72 -3.87 -0.55
C ILE A 74 3.19 -3.94 -0.59
N LYS A 75 2.51 -3.96 0.56
CA LYS A 75 1.03 -3.98 0.61
C LYS A 75 0.40 -2.82 -0.17
N VAL A 76 0.92 -1.60 0.00
CA VAL A 76 0.40 -0.45 -0.76
C VAL A 76 0.63 -0.65 -2.25
N LEU A 77 1.80 -1.15 -2.66
CA LEU A 77 2.10 -1.39 -4.06
C LEU A 77 1.25 -2.53 -4.65
N GLU A 78 0.95 -3.59 -3.90
CA GLU A 78 0.05 -4.68 -4.33
C GLU A 78 -1.35 -4.16 -4.67
N GLU A 79 -1.84 -3.14 -3.97
CA GLU A 79 -3.14 -2.51 -4.24
C GLU A 79 -3.10 -1.52 -5.41
N ILE A 80 -1.98 -0.81 -5.58
CA ILE A 80 -1.88 0.33 -6.49
C ILE A 80 -1.33 -0.04 -7.88
N VAL A 81 -0.46 -1.04 -7.97
CA VAL A 81 0.19 -1.41 -9.23
C VAL A 81 -0.79 -2.04 -10.25
N PRO A 82 -1.70 -2.96 -9.87
CA PRO A 82 -2.65 -3.53 -10.84
C PRO A 82 -3.52 -2.47 -11.55
N PRO A 83 -4.19 -1.52 -10.86
CA PRO A 83 -4.97 -0.49 -11.56
C PRO A 83 -4.08 0.46 -12.37
N ALA A 84 -2.86 0.77 -11.89
CA ALA A 84 -1.92 1.59 -12.65
C ALA A 84 -1.45 0.90 -13.93
N ARG A 85 -1.17 -0.40 -13.89
CA ARG A 85 -0.81 -1.21 -15.05
C ARG A 85 -1.95 -1.24 -16.07
N PHE A 86 -3.18 -1.49 -15.62
CA PHE A 86 -4.34 -1.48 -16.50
C PHE A 86 -4.46 -0.15 -17.27
N LEU A 87 -4.36 0.99 -16.58
CA LEU A 87 -4.45 2.31 -17.22
C LEU A 87 -3.24 2.61 -18.11
N ALA A 88 -2.03 2.20 -17.70
CA ALA A 88 -0.81 2.33 -18.48
C ALA A 88 -0.93 1.60 -19.83
N ASP A 89 -1.43 0.36 -19.80
CA ASP A 89 -1.64 -0.46 -21.01
C ASP A 89 -2.66 0.18 -21.95
N GLN A 90 -3.77 0.72 -21.43
CA GLN A 90 -4.78 1.41 -22.25
C GLN A 90 -4.29 2.77 -22.78
N GLY A 91 -3.44 3.44 -22.02
CA GLY A 91 -2.84 4.74 -22.34
C GLY A 91 -1.61 4.65 -23.25
N GLU A 92 -1.03 3.47 -23.43
CA GLU A 92 0.27 3.25 -24.10
C GLU A 92 1.40 4.11 -23.47
N ILE A 93 1.39 4.24 -22.14
CA ILE A 93 2.41 4.97 -21.37
C ILE A 93 2.96 4.08 -20.26
N SER A 94 4.07 4.46 -19.64
CA SER A 94 4.65 3.66 -18.56
C SER A 94 3.81 3.73 -17.28
N ILE A 95 3.83 2.65 -16.49
CA ILE A 95 3.24 2.60 -15.15
C ILE A 95 3.82 3.70 -14.26
N GLU A 96 5.12 3.95 -14.37
CA GLU A 96 5.78 5.04 -13.64
C GLU A 96 5.14 6.40 -13.94
N THR A 97 4.81 6.66 -15.21
CA THR A 97 4.13 7.91 -15.60
C THR A 97 2.75 7.98 -14.94
N ILE A 98 1.96 6.90 -14.98
CA ILE A 98 0.65 6.84 -14.30
C ILE A 98 0.75 7.09 -12.79
N LEU A 99 1.77 6.53 -12.12
CA LEU A 99 1.91 6.63 -10.67
C LEU A 99 2.50 7.97 -10.21
N PHE A 100 3.32 8.63 -11.01
CA PHE A 100 4.07 9.80 -10.56
C PHE A 100 3.74 11.11 -11.29
N ASP A 101 2.86 11.06 -12.29
CA ASP A 101 2.33 12.21 -13.01
C ASP A 101 0.79 12.20 -12.99
N ALA A 102 0.21 13.05 -12.14
CA ALA A 102 -1.25 13.16 -12.00
C ALA A 102 -1.93 13.70 -13.26
N ASP A 103 -1.23 14.55 -14.02
CA ASP A 103 -1.77 15.11 -15.26
C ASP A 103 -1.81 14.03 -16.36
N ALA A 104 -0.83 13.14 -16.37
CA ALA A 104 -0.84 11.99 -17.27
C ALA A 104 -1.95 10.98 -16.93
N LEU A 105 -2.20 10.72 -15.64
CA LEU A 105 -3.34 9.92 -15.19
C LEU A 105 -4.66 10.53 -15.67
N ASP A 106 -4.90 11.81 -15.38
CA ASP A 106 -6.13 12.49 -15.80
C ASP A 106 -6.27 12.39 -17.32
N TYR A 107 -5.23 12.70 -18.09
CA TYR A 107 -5.26 12.59 -19.54
C TYR A 107 -5.71 11.21 -20.03
N VAL A 108 -5.20 10.11 -19.46
CA VAL A 108 -5.61 8.75 -19.84
C VAL A 108 -7.07 8.50 -19.49
N ILE A 109 -7.52 8.87 -18.28
CA ILE A 109 -8.92 8.73 -17.86
C ILE A 109 -9.85 9.49 -18.81
N GLN A 110 -9.52 10.75 -19.08
CA GLN A 110 -10.30 11.65 -19.94
C GLN A 110 -10.42 11.15 -21.38
N THR A 111 -9.32 10.61 -21.92
CA THR A 111 -9.26 10.23 -23.33
C THR A 111 -9.73 8.80 -23.61
N LYS A 112 -9.56 7.88 -22.67
CA LYS A 112 -9.83 6.45 -22.88
C LYS A 112 -11.13 5.97 -22.25
N PHE A 113 -11.59 6.59 -21.16
CA PHE A 113 -12.66 6.02 -20.34
C PHE A 113 -13.85 6.95 -20.10
N ARG A 114 -13.77 8.24 -20.45
CA ARG A 114 -14.88 9.18 -20.18
C ARG A 114 -16.07 9.04 -21.13
N GLN A 115 -15.85 8.48 -22.33
CA GLN A 115 -16.93 8.29 -23.29
C GLN A 115 -17.70 7.02 -22.96
N GLN A 116 -19.00 7.17 -22.71
CA GLN A 116 -19.86 6.01 -22.47
C GLN A 116 -19.93 5.15 -23.74
N PRO A 117 -19.72 3.84 -23.61
CA PRO A 117 -19.90 2.89 -24.71
C PRO A 117 -21.35 2.85 -25.20
N GLU A 118 -21.54 2.38 -26.43
CA GLU A 118 -22.87 2.12 -26.97
C GLU A 118 -23.63 1.11 -26.08
N PRO A 119 -24.96 1.21 -25.92
CA PRO A 119 -25.73 0.38 -24.99
C PRO A 119 -25.56 -1.14 -25.18
N ASN A 120 -25.20 -1.58 -26.39
CA ASN A 120 -25.02 -3.00 -26.72
C ASN A 120 -23.56 -3.47 -26.74
N ASP A 121 -22.60 -2.57 -26.49
CA ASP A 121 -21.18 -2.90 -26.45
C ASP A 121 -20.77 -3.37 -25.05
N LYS A 122 -21.02 -4.65 -24.77
CA LYS A 122 -20.67 -5.24 -23.47
C LYS A 122 -19.17 -5.11 -23.16
N ALA A 123 -18.30 -5.27 -24.15
CA ALA A 123 -16.86 -5.19 -23.95
C ALA A 123 -16.44 -3.76 -23.60
N GLY A 124 -17.00 -2.77 -24.32
CA GLY A 124 -16.81 -1.36 -23.98
C GLY A 124 -17.28 -1.02 -22.57
N TRP A 125 -18.44 -1.53 -22.13
CA TRP A 125 -18.92 -1.28 -20.76
C TRP A 125 -18.02 -1.90 -19.70
N THR A 126 -17.53 -3.13 -19.91
CA THR A 126 -16.54 -3.73 -19.00
C THR A 126 -15.29 -2.85 -18.90
N LEU A 127 -14.73 -2.44 -20.04
CA LEU A 127 -13.54 -1.59 -20.09
C LEU A 127 -13.76 -0.23 -19.40
N TYR A 128 -14.93 0.38 -19.64
CA TYR A 128 -15.34 1.63 -18.99
C TYR A 128 -15.34 1.49 -17.46
N TYR A 129 -15.98 0.44 -16.91
CA TYR A 129 -16.04 0.25 -15.46
C TYR A 129 -14.70 -0.10 -14.84
N GLU A 130 -13.88 -0.90 -15.52
CA GLU A 130 -12.52 -1.21 -15.07
C GLU A 130 -11.65 0.05 -15.04
N GLY A 131 -11.74 0.92 -16.06
CA GLY A 131 -11.03 2.20 -16.10
C GLY A 131 -11.51 3.20 -15.06
N ASP A 132 -12.82 3.33 -14.87
CA ASP A 132 -13.41 4.19 -13.84
C ASP A 132 -12.99 3.73 -12.43
N THR A 133 -13.01 2.42 -12.18
CA THR A 133 -12.56 1.83 -10.91
C THR A 133 -11.07 2.04 -10.69
N ALA A 134 -10.24 1.78 -11.70
CA ALA A 134 -8.79 1.98 -11.61
C ALA A 134 -8.43 3.45 -11.39
N GLY A 135 -9.09 4.37 -12.12
CA GLY A 135 -8.93 5.80 -11.95
C GLY A 135 -9.30 6.25 -10.54
N TYR A 136 -10.46 5.82 -10.05
CA TYR A 136 -10.90 6.12 -8.69
C TYR A 136 -9.89 5.66 -7.63
N ILE A 137 -9.35 4.45 -7.74
CA ILE A 137 -8.35 3.93 -6.81
C ILE A 137 -7.09 4.79 -6.84
N LEU A 138 -6.57 5.16 -8.00
CA LEU A 138 -5.35 5.96 -8.05
C LEU A 138 -5.58 7.38 -7.55
N GLU A 139 -6.66 8.05 -7.96
CA GLU A 139 -6.99 9.40 -7.52
C GLU A 139 -7.22 9.47 -6.01
N ASN A 140 -7.99 8.52 -5.45
CA ASN A 140 -8.47 8.60 -4.07
C ASN A 140 -7.61 7.83 -3.07
N CYS A 141 -6.90 6.78 -3.49
CA CYS A 141 -6.06 6.00 -2.61
C CYS A 141 -4.59 6.40 -2.78
N TRP A 142 -4.06 6.42 -4.01
CA TRP A 142 -2.64 6.68 -4.25
C TRP A 142 -2.28 8.17 -4.15
N PHE A 143 -2.90 9.04 -4.94
CA PHE A 143 -2.53 10.46 -4.99
C PHE A 143 -2.87 11.25 -3.72
N ASN A 144 -3.72 10.69 -2.85
CA ASN A 144 -3.96 11.20 -1.51
C ASN A 144 -2.85 10.84 -0.49
N LEU A 145 -1.97 9.88 -0.79
CA LEU A 145 -0.84 9.56 0.08
C LEU A 145 0.20 10.69 0.09
N PRO A 146 0.94 10.84 1.20
CA PRO A 146 2.03 11.80 1.27
C PRO A 146 3.04 11.61 0.12
N GLU A 147 3.40 12.69 -0.56
CA GLU A 147 4.36 12.66 -1.68
C GLU A 147 5.69 12.00 -1.27
N GLU A 148 6.19 12.29 -0.06
CA GLU A 148 7.39 11.66 0.47
C GLU A 148 7.27 10.14 0.60
N PHE A 149 6.09 9.63 0.93
CA PHE A 149 5.84 8.19 1.01
C PHE A 149 5.80 7.57 -0.38
N ARG A 150 5.08 8.20 -1.33
CA ARG A 150 5.05 7.76 -2.72
C ARG A 150 6.44 7.74 -3.36
N ALA A 151 7.25 8.76 -3.09
CA ALA A 151 8.64 8.82 -3.55
C ALA A 151 9.49 7.66 -2.98
N GLU A 152 9.23 7.24 -1.74
CA GLU A 152 9.91 6.07 -1.17
C GLU A 152 9.40 4.76 -1.78
N CYS A 153 8.09 4.63 -2.04
CA CYS A 153 7.53 3.50 -2.78
C CYS A 153 8.22 3.31 -4.14
N LYS A 154 8.70 4.37 -4.81
CA LYS A 154 9.47 4.26 -6.05
C LYS A 154 10.76 3.44 -5.89
N ARG A 155 11.40 3.51 -4.72
CA ARG A 155 12.61 2.72 -4.42
C ARG A 155 12.28 1.25 -4.20
N PHE A 156 11.16 0.97 -3.55
CA PHE A 156 10.63 -0.39 -3.41
C PHE A 156 10.04 -0.92 -4.73
N GLY A 157 9.56 -0.03 -5.59
CA GLY A 157 9.02 -0.34 -6.92
C GLY A 157 10.06 -0.81 -7.94
N GLN A 158 11.36 -0.74 -7.63
CA GLN A 158 12.39 -1.46 -8.41
C GLN A 158 12.23 -3.00 -8.31
N ILE A 159 11.44 -3.49 -7.35
CA ILE A 159 11.01 -4.90 -7.21
C ILE A 159 9.84 -5.21 -8.18
N ILE A 160 9.24 -4.19 -8.79
CA ILE A 160 8.14 -4.30 -9.76
C ILE A 160 8.71 -4.00 -11.15
N ASN A 161 9.80 -4.67 -11.50
CA ASN A 161 10.23 -4.73 -12.90
C ASN A 161 9.31 -5.69 -13.66
N GLU A 162 9.10 -5.40 -14.93
CA GLU A 162 8.12 -6.02 -15.84
C GLU A 162 8.25 -7.55 -16.01
N GLU A 163 9.31 -8.17 -15.48
CA GLU A 163 9.64 -9.59 -15.60
C GLU A 163 9.24 -10.47 -14.39
N ASP A 164 8.84 -9.89 -13.26
CA ASP A 164 8.59 -10.64 -12.00
C ASP A 164 7.12 -11.00 -11.74
N TYR A 165 6.22 -10.68 -12.67
CA TYR A 165 4.84 -11.16 -12.67
C TYR A 165 4.73 -12.36 -13.60
N ASP A 166 4.29 -13.51 -13.09
CA ASP A 166 3.84 -14.59 -13.96
C ASP A 166 2.53 -14.21 -14.67
N GLU A 167 2.09 -15.04 -15.62
CA GLU A 167 0.85 -14.82 -16.40
C GLU A 167 -0.41 -14.66 -15.52
N GLU A 168 -0.32 -14.89 -14.20
CA GLU A 168 -1.40 -14.75 -13.22
C GLU A 168 -1.29 -13.49 -12.33
N GLY A 169 -0.23 -12.67 -12.47
CA GLY A 169 -0.15 -11.37 -11.80
C GLY A 169 0.32 -11.40 -10.34
N PHE A 170 1.05 -12.42 -9.91
CA PHE A 170 1.69 -12.47 -8.57
C PHE A 170 3.16 -12.02 -8.60
N VAL A 171 3.58 -11.29 -7.55
CA VAL A 171 4.96 -10.81 -7.37
C VAL A 171 5.90 -11.97 -6.99
N ARG A 172 6.97 -12.18 -7.76
CA ARG A 172 8.09 -13.03 -7.35
C ARG A 172 9.00 -12.28 -6.38
N LEU A 173 8.92 -12.60 -5.09
CA LEU A 173 9.87 -12.08 -4.11
C LEU A 173 11.23 -12.78 -4.28
N ASN A 174 12.20 -12.09 -4.91
CA ASN A 174 13.59 -12.54 -4.93
C ASN A 174 14.25 -12.33 -3.56
N HIS A 175 14.28 -13.39 -2.75
CA HIS A 175 15.14 -13.45 -1.56
C HIS A 175 16.61 -13.69 -1.97
N ASN A 176 17.32 -12.64 -2.36
CA ASN A 176 18.79 -12.67 -2.37
C ASN A 176 19.33 -12.30 -0.98
N SER A 177 19.28 -13.28 -0.08
CA SER A 177 20.09 -13.34 1.13
C SER A 177 21.18 -14.38 0.92
N GLU A 178 22.38 -13.97 0.55
CA GLU A 178 23.66 -14.62 0.91
C GLU A 178 24.77 -13.66 0.45
N ALA A 179 25.26 -12.81 1.36
CA ALA A 179 26.34 -13.09 2.31
C ALA A 179 27.71 -13.08 1.62
N SER A 180 28.46 -12.04 2.00
CA SER A 180 29.87 -11.82 1.77
C SER A 180 30.74 -13.00 2.20
N GLU A 181 31.60 -13.50 1.30
CA GLU A 181 32.87 -14.11 1.66
C GLU A 181 33.98 -13.44 0.84
N ASN A 182 34.66 -12.50 1.51
CA ASN A 182 36.00 -12.05 1.17
C ASN A 182 37.02 -13.01 1.82
N GLU A 183 38.24 -13.01 1.27
CA GLU A 183 39.51 -13.53 1.82
C GLU A 183 39.72 -15.06 1.69
N VAL A 184 40.86 -15.62 1.26
CA VAL A 184 42.26 -15.18 1.30
C VAL A 184 43.05 -15.77 0.11
N GLU A 185 43.83 -14.89 -0.52
CA GLU A 185 44.99 -15.14 -1.35
C GLU A 185 46.08 -15.91 -0.59
N HIS A 186 46.46 -17.12 -1.01
CA HIS A 186 47.79 -17.64 -0.69
C HIS A 186 48.41 -18.37 -1.87
N ALA A 187 49.53 -17.78 -2.28
CA ALA A 187 50.54 -18.33 -3.16
C ALA A 187 51.13 -19.65 -2.62
N GLU A 188 51.41 -20.57 -3.53
CA GLU A 188 52.70 -21.27 -3.69
C GLU A 188 52.80 -21.88 -5.10
#